data_AF-A0A512RKJ4-F1
#
_entry.id   AF-A0A512RKJ4-F1
#
_cell.length_a   1.000
_cell.length_b   1.000
_cell.length_c   1.000
_cell.angle_alpha   90.00
_cell.angle_beta   90.00
_cell.angle_gamma   90.00
#
_symmetry.space_group_name_H-M   'P 1'
#
loop_
_entity.id
_entity.type
_entity.pdbx_description
1 polymer ?
#
loop_
_entity_poly.entity_id
_entity_poly.type
_entity_poly.pdbx_seq_one_letter_code
_entity_poly.pdbx_strand_id
1 'polypeptide(L)'
;MNIQEIIQLRRTVKPTSMNGQKIDDATVQELLQLADWAPTHGLTEPWYFTVFGGDKVKGFCADHAEMYKTFTPQASYIPGNYDKLKTQGDLASHVIAICMKRGANPKIPEIEEIAAVACAVQNIWLAATAQNIAAYWGSGGMTYTPAMQDYLGLRDEDKVMGFLYLGYSEEAPRPGRRVKPLDEKVKWM
;
A
#
# COMPACT_ATOMS: atom_id res chain seq x y z
N MET A 1 -12.92 -18.92 -4.05
CA MET A 1 -13.02 -18.06 -5.23
C MET A 1 -11.88 -18.42 -6.18
N ASN A 2 -12.13 -18.50 -7.48
CA ASN A 2 -11.04 -18.63 -8.46
C ASN A 2 -10.36 -17.26 -8.70
N ILE A 3 -9.23 -17.24 -9.40
CA ILE A 3 -8.46 -16.01 -9.60
C ILE A 3 -9.24 -14.92 -10.37
N GLN A 4 -10.08 -15.32 -11.34
CA GLN A 4 -10.91 -14.38 -12.09
C GLN A 4 -11.90 -13.67 -11.17
N GLU A 5 -12.59 -14.42 -10.30
CA GLU A 5 -13.50 -13.87 -9.30
C GLU A 5 -12.77 -12.94 -8.34
N ILE A 6 -11.59 -13.34 -7.85
CA ILE A 6 -10.78 -12.52 -6.93
C ILE A 6 -10.42 -11.18 -7.57
N ILE A 7 -9.91 -11.18 -8.81
CA ILE A 7 -9.57 -9.94 -9.54
C ILE A 7 -10.80 -9.05 -9.73
N GLN A 8 -11.95 -9.64 -10.05
CA GLN A 8 -13.19 -8.92 -10.26
C GLN A 8 -13.80 -8.39 -8.96
N LEU A 9 -13.64 -9.09 -7.83
CA LEU A 9 -14.24 -8.76 -6.54
C LEU A 9 -13.35 -7.87 -5.66
N ARG A 10 -12.03 -7.87 -5.85
CA ARG A 10 -11.08 -7.04 -5.08
C ARG A 10 -11.50 -5.56 -5.08
N ARG A 11 -11.73 -5.00 -3.90
CA ARG A 11 -12.08 -3.57 -3.73
C ARG A 11 -11.14 -2.87 -2.77
N THR A 12 -11.15 -1.56 -2.92
CA THR A 12 -10.60 -0.63 -1.95
C THR A 12 -11.57 -0.49 -0.78
N VAL A 13 -11.13 -0.95 0.39
CA VAL A 13 -11.86 -0.81 1.66
C VAL A 13 -11.05 0.14 2.52
N LYS A 14 -11.55 1.37 2.72
CA LYS A 14 -10.81 2.39 3.46
C LYS A 14 -10.60 1.92 4.91
N PRO A 15 -9.50 2.33 5.57
CA PRO A 15 -9.24 1.90 6.95
C PRO A 15 -10.36 2.27 7.94
N THR A 16 -11.08 3.37 7.70
CA THR A 16 -12.26 3.77 8.49
C THR A 16 -13.45 2.81 8.38
N SER A 17 -13.45 1.92 7.39
CA SER A 17 -14.47 0.88 7.18
C SER A 17 -14.02 -0.49 7.69
N MET A 18 -12.82 -0.59 8.28
CA MET A 18 -12.35 -1.81 8.93
C MET A 18 -12.96 -1.92 10.33
N ASN A 19 -12.81 -3.08 10.98
CA ASN A 19 -13.50 -3.39 12.24
C ASN A 19 -12.57 -3.52 13.47
N GLY A 20 -11.26 -3.24 13.32
CA GLY A 20 -10.28 -3.33 14.41
C GLY A 20 -9.89 -4.75 14.83
N GLN A 21 -10.43 -5.80 14.18
CA GLN A 21 -9.99 -7.18 14.43
C GLN A 21 -8.57 -7.38 13.90
N LYS A 22 -7.73 -8.03 14.72
CA LYS A 22 -6.35 -8.34 14.37
C LYS A 22 -6.29 -9.55 13.41
N ILE A 23 -5.56 -9.40 12.31
CA ILE A 23 -5.09 -10.47 11.43
C ILE A 23 -3.89 -11.14 12.12
N ASP A 24 -3.78 -12.46 12.03
CA ASP A 24 -2.59 -13.13 12.57
C ASP A 24 -1.32 -12.68 11.80
N ASP A 25 -0.23 -12.47 12.53
CA ASP A 25 1.03 -12.00 11.94
C ASP A 25 1.58 -13.04 10.94
N ALA A 26 1.32 -14.33 11.18
CA ALA A 26 1.63 -15.41 10.24
C ALA A 26 0.88 -15.27 8.91
N THR A 27 -0.41 -14.91 8.96
CA THR A 27 -1.19 -14.66 7.74
C THR A 27 -0.63 -13.47 6.95
N VAL A 28 -0.25 -12.38 7.62
CA VAL A 28 0.41 -11.25 6.94
C VAL A 28 1.74 -11.67 6.32
N GLN A 29 2.50 -12.53 7.00
CA GLN A 29 3.74 -13.10 6.46
C GLN A 29 3.49 -13.93 5.19
N GLU A 30 2.44 -14.75 5.16
CA GLU A 30 2.05 -15.51 3.96
C GLU A 30 1.70 -14.58 2.79
N LEU A 31 0.99 -13.48 3.05
CA LEU A 31 0.71 -12.49 2.01
C LEU A 31 2.00 -11.86 1.43
N LEU A 32 2.97 -11.54 2.30
CA LEU A 32 4.27 -11.00 1.89
C LEU A 32 5.09 -12.01 1.09
N GLN A 33 5.04 -13.30 1.43
CA GLN A 33 5.68 -14.36 0.64
C GLN A 33 5.12 -14.42 -0.79
N LEU A 34 3.82 -14.16 -0.97
CA LEU A 34 3.20 -14.09 -2.30
C LEU A 34 3.61 -12.83 -3.09
N ALA A 35 3.99 -11.75 -2.39
CA ALA A 35 4.57 -10.56 -3.01
C ALA A 35 5.89 -10.88 -3.73
N ASP A 36 6.68 -11.79 -3.16
CA ASP A 36 8.02 -12.18 -3.63
C ASP A 36 8.00 -12.90 -4.99
N TRP A 37 6.84 -13.41 -5.39
CA TRP A 37 6.62 -14.02 -6.72
C TRP A 37 6.26 -13.00 -7.81
N ALA A 38 6.45 -11.71 -7.56
CA ALA A 38 6.23 -10.67 -8.56
C ALA A 38 7.26 -10.72 -9.69
N PRO A 39 6.88 -10.35 -10.93
CA PRO A 39 7.85 -10.24 -12.02
C PRO A 39 8.82 -9.09 -11.76
N THR A 40 10.10 -9.32 -12.02
CA THR A 40 11.16 -8.31 -11.91
C THR A 40 12.17 -8.45 -13.06
N HIS A 41 12.40 -7.36 -13.80
CA HIS A 41 13.42 -7.34 -14.84
C HIS A 41 14.81 -7.19 -14.20
N GLY A 42 15.76 -8.01 -14.66
CA GLY A 42 17.11 -8.01 -14.10
C GLY A 42 17.21 -8.66 -12.71
N LEU A 43 16.13 -9.30 -12.24
CA LEU A 43 16.05 -9.94 -10.92
C LEU A 43 16.49 -9.00 -9.79
N THR A 44 16.04 -7.74 -9.83
CA THR A 44 16.44 -6.73 -8.84
C THR A 44 15.64 -6.79 -7.54
N GLU A 45 14.51 -7.51 -7.54
CA GLU A 45 13.62 -7.72 -6.37
C GLU A 45 13.43 -6.43 -5.54
N PRO A 46 12.98 -5.33 -6.17
CA PRO A 46 13.12 -3.99 -5.58
C PRO A 46 12.12 -3.70 -4.45
N TRP A 47 11.23 -4.64 -4.13
CA TRP A 47 10.19 -4.47 -3.11
C TRP A 47 10.76 -4.66 -1.71
N TYR A 48 10.59 -3.65 -0.87
CA TYR A 48 10.90 -3.70 0.55
C TYR A 48 9.70 -3.23 1.35
N PHE A 49 9.36 -3.99 2.38
CA PHE A 49 8.16 -3.77 3.18
C PHE A 49 8.52 -3.53 4.64
N THR A 50 8.10 -2.40 5.20
CA THR A 50 8.15 -2.16 6.64
C THR A 50 6.78 -2.42 7.23
N VAL A 51 6.66 -3.44 8.09
CA VAL A 51 5.37 -3.91 8.62
C VAL A 51 5.16 -3.35 10.03
N PHE A 52 4.06 -2.63 10.22
CA PHE A 52 3.58 -2.17 11.51
C PHE A 52 2.36 -3.00 11.91
N GLY A 53 2.42 -3.65 13.07
CA GLY A 53 1.32 -4.42 13.66
C GLY A 53 1.07 -4.03 15.12
N GLY A 54 -0.15 -4.30 15.62
CA GLY A 54 -0.54 -3.94 16.99
C GLY A 54 -0.43 -2.44 17.25
N ASP A 55 0.09 -2.05 18.42
CA ASP A 55 0.20 -0.64 18.82
C ASP A 55 1.09 0.20 17.88
N LYS A 56 1.97 -0.45 17.10
CA LYS A 56 2.84 0.24 16.13
C LYS A 56 2.06 0.83 14.95
N VAL A 57 0.86 0.33 14.66
CA VAL A 57 -0.02 0.92 13.64
C VAL A 57 -0.40 2.35 14.03
N LYS A 58 -0.88 2.54 15.26
CA LYS A 58 -1.26 3.86 15.79
C LYS A 58 -0.04 4.76 15.94
N GLY A 59 1.09 4.20 16.38
CA GLY A 59 2.37 4.93 16.44
C GLY A 59 2.77 5.51 15.08
N PHE A 60 2.81 4.67 14.04
CA PHE A 60 3.11 5.11 12.68
C PHE A 60 2.15 6.21 12.19
N CYS A 61 0.83 6.04 12.38
CA CYS A 61 -0.16 7.03 11.96
C CYS A 61 -0.01 8.37 12.70
N ALA A 62 0.33 8.36 13.98
CA ALA A 62 0.63 9.57 14.74
C ALA A 62 1.90 10.25 14.21
N ASP A 63 2.98 9.49 14.00
CA ASP A 63 4.24 10.03 13.46
C ASP A 63 4.03 10.63 12.06
N HIS A 64 3.25 9.96 11.20
CA HIS A 64 2.92 10.46 9.86
C HIS A 64 2.14 11.78 9.91
N ALA A 65 1.20 11.90 10.84
CA ALA A 65 0.46 13.13 11.07
C ALA A 65 1.35 14.27 11.59
N GLU A 66 2.24 13.99 12.55
CA GLU A 66 3.18 15.00 13.08
C GLU A 66 4.19 15.46 12.02
N MET A 67 4.68 14.55 11.17
CA MET A 67 5.48 14.92 10.01
C MET A 67 4.70 15.82 9.06
N TYR A 68 3.43 15.49 8.78
CA TYR A 68 2.57 16.33 7.94
C TYR A 68 2.41 17.74 8.52
N LYS A 69 2.16 17.86 9.83
CA LYS A 69 2.06 19.16 10.51
C LYS A 69 3.37 19.94 10.49
N THR A 70 4.50 19.26 10.67
CA THR A 70 5.83 19.89 10.76
C THR A 70 6.33 20.39 9.40
N PHE A 71 6.19 19.57 8.36
CA PHE A 71 6.85 19.81 7.07
C PHE A 71 5.92 20.33 5.96
N THR A 72 4.59 20.33 6.16
CA THR A 72 3.68 20.92 5.17
C THR A 72 3.65 22.44 5.35
N PRO A 73 3.93 23.23 4.29
CA PRO A 73 3.83 24.68 4.36
C PRO A 73 2.43 25.12 4.81
N GLN A 74 2.35 26.17 5.63
CA GLN A 74 1.08 26.63 6.21
C GLN A 74 -0.01 26.90 5.15
N ALA A 75 0.37 27.42 3.97
CA ALA A 75 -0.56 27.67 2.87
C ALA A 75 -1.19 26.40 2.27
N SER A 76 -0.56 25.23 2.45
CA SER A 76 -1.03 23.93 1.98
C SER A 76 -1.51 23.02 3.11
N TYR A 77 -1.38 23.47 4.36
CA TYR A 77 -1.77 22.69 5.52
C TYR A 77 -3.30 22.67 5.68
N ILE A 78 -3.86 21.47 5.60
CA ILE A 78 -5.28 21.20 5.83
C ILE A 78 -5.41 20.42 7.16
N PRO A 79 -6.04 20.99 8.21
CA PRO A 79 -6.21 20.33 9.50
C PRO A 79 -6.89 18.95 9.40
N GLY A 80 -7.91 18.82 8.56
CA GLY A 80 -8.60 17.54 8.36
C GLY A 80 -7.71 16.42 7.78
N ASN A 81 -6.61 16.76 7.07
CA ASN A 81 -5.65 15.74 6.63
C ASN A 81 -4.79 15.25 7.79
N TYR A 82 -4.43 16.12 8.74
CA TYR A 82 -3.71 15.73 9.96
C TYR A 82 -4.55 14.74 10.77
N ASP A 83 -5.80 15.11 11.06
CA ASP A 83 -6.71 14.26 11.86
C ASP A 83 -6.96 12.92 11.17
N LYS A 84 -7.14 12.94 9.85
CA LYS A 84 -7.28 11.73 9.05
C LYS A 84 -6.04 10.86 9.13
N LEU A 85 -4.83 11.39 8.91
CA LEU A 85 -3.58 10.61 8.98
C LEU A 85 -3.42 9.96 10.35
N LYS A 86 -3.70 10.72 11.42
CA LYS A 86 -3.56 10.28 12.80
C LYS A 86 -4.50 9.12 13.16
N THR A 87 -5.74 9.18 12.70
CA THR A 87 -6.80 8.22 13.05
C THR A 87 -6.96 7.09 12.03
N GLN A 88 -6.31 7.17 10.87
CA GLN A 88 -6.47 6.17 9.80
C GLN A 88 -6.01 4.77 10.21
N GLY A 89 -5.17 4.64 11.24
CA GLY A 89 -4.74 3.35 11.80
C GLY A 89 -5.67 2.77 12.87
N ASP A 90 -6.70 3.48 13.34
CA ASP A 90 -7.44 3.08 14.55
C ASP A 90 -8.18 1.74 14.43
N LEU A 91 -8.64 1.42 13.21
CA LEU A 91 -9.40 0.21 12.90
C LEU A 91 -8.63 -0.75 11.97
N ALA A 92 -7.41 -0.38 11.57
CA ALA A 92 -6.55 -1.24 10.76
C ALA A 92 -5.79 -2.23 11.65
N SER A 93 -5.63 -3.45 11.16
CA SER A 93 -4.83 -4.48 11.84
C SER A 93 -3.33 -4.25 11.64
N HIS A 94 -2.95 -3.94 10.39
CA HIS A 94 -1.56 -3.72 9.99
C HIS A 94 -1.46 -2.56 9.01
N VAL A 95 -0.29 -1.94 9.01
CA VAL A 95 0.14 -1.00 7.96
C VAL A 95 1.46 -1.51 7.41
N ILE A 96 1.58 -1.57 6.09
CA ILE A 96 2.80 -1.95 5.40
C ILE A 96 3.27 -0.75 4.60
N ALA A 97 4.41 -0.17 4.96
CA ALA A 97 5.07 0.81 4.10
C ALA A 97 5.62 0.09 2.87
N ILE A 98 5.25 0.59 1.69
CA ILE A 98 5.65 0.05 0.40
C ILE A 98 6.85 0.85 -0.06
N CYS A 99 8.03 0.25 0.01
CA CYS A 99 9.28 0.88 -0.38
C CYS A 99 9.84 0.19 -1.62
N MET A 100 10.34 0.98 -2.56
CA MET A 100 11.20 0.51 -3.64
C MET A 100 12.64 0.83 -3.24
N LYS A 101 13.50 -0.18 -3.11
CA LYS A 101 14.94 0.07 -3.02
C LYS A 101 15.56 -0.01 -4.41
N ARG A 102 16.28 1.03 -4.78
CA ARG A 102 16.86 1.16 -6.12
C ARG A 102 18.06 0.22 -6.26
N GLY A 103 18.03 -0.61 -7.30
CA GLY A 103 19.16 -1.46 -7.67
C GLY A 103 20.36 -0.67 -8.19
N ALA A 104 21.56 -1.23 -8.07
CA ALA A 104 22.80 -0.61 -8.57
C ALA A 104 23.02 -0.76 -10.08
N ASN A 105 22.18 -1.55 -10.77
CA ASN A 105 22.32 -1.80 -12.20
C ASN A 105 21.72 -0.64 -13.02
N PRO A 106 22.55 0.21 -13.66
CA PRO A 106 22.07 1.38 -14.38
C PRO A 106 21.28 1.03 -15.65
N LYS A 107 21.33 -0.22 -16.11
CA LYS A 107 20.59 -0.68 -17.28
C LYS A 107 19.11 -0.94 -17.02
N ILE A 108 18.69 -1.05 -15.76
CA ILE A 108 17.29 -1.25 -15.38
C ILE A 108 16.66 0.12 -15.13
N PRO A 109 15.77 0.63 -15.99
CA PRO A 109 15.05 1.87 -15.73
C PRO A 109 14.29 1.84 -14.40
N GLU A 110 14.25 2.98 -13.70
CA GLU A 110 13.53 3.11 -12.42
C GLU A 110 12.05 2.71 -12.53
N ILE A 111 11.41 3.05 -13.66
CA ILE A 111 10.00 2.73 -13.90
C ILE A 111 9.71 1.22 -13.91
N GLU A 112 10.68 0.39 -14.29
CA GLU A 112 10.52 -1.07 -14.29
C GLU A 112 10.53 -1.62 -12.86
N GLU A 113 11.36 -1.04 -11.98
CA GLU A 113 11.36 -1.40 -10.57
C GLU A 113 10.10 -0.93 -9.85
N ILE A 114 9.62 0.28 -10.15
CA ILE A 114 8.31 0.77 -9.68
C ILE A 114 7.19 -0.19 -10.11
N ALA A 115 7.19 -0.64 -11.37
CA ALA A 115 6.20 -1.59 -11.87
C ALA A 115 6.29 -2.94 -11.15
N ALA A 116 7.49 -3.45 -10.89
CA ALA A 116 7.72 -4.68 -10.15
C ALA A 116 7.16 -4.60 -8.71
N VAL A 117 7.42 -3.50 -7.99
CA VAL A 117 6.84 -3.28 -6.64
C VAL A 117 5.31 -3.19 -6.71
N ALA A 118 4.75 -2.51 -7.72
CA ALA A 118 3.29 -2.45 -7.89
C ALA A 118 2.67 -3.83 -8.13
N CYS A 119 3.35 -4.72 -8.88
CA CYS A 119 2.94 -6.12 -9.03
C CYS A 119 3.02 -6.89 -7.70
N ALA A 120 4.07 -6.72 -6.91
CA ALA A 120 4.22 -7.34 -5.60
C ALA A 120 3.08 -6.96 -4.65
N VAL A 121 2.72 -5.68 -4.58
CA VAL A 121 1.59 -5.21 -3.78
C VAL A 121 0.26 -5.72 -4.33
N GLN A 122 0.11 -5.82 -5.65
CA GLN A 122 -1.10 -6.40 -6.24
C GLN A 122 -1.24 -7.89 -5.91
N ASN A 123 -0.15 -8.66 -5.82
CA ASN A 123 -0.19 -10.04 -5.34
C ASN A 123 -0.70 -10.11 -3.90
N ILE A 124 -0.15 -9.27 -3.00
CA ILE A 124 -0.63 -9.15 -1.61
C ILE A 124 -2.15 -8.88 -1.59
N TRP A 125 -2.62 -7.92 -2.38
CA TRP A 125 -4.03 -7.52 -2.36
C TRP A 125 -4.97 -8.60 -2.90
N LEU A 126 -4.56 -9.32 -3.95
CA LEU A 126 -5.35 -10.45 -4.47
C LEU A 126 -5.41 -11.59 -3.45
N ALA A 127 -4.29 -11.93 -2.82
CA ALA A 127 -4.22 -12.94 -1.78
C ALA A 127 -5.05 -12.55 -0.55
N ALA A 128 -4.96 -11.30 -0.10
CA ALA A 128 -5.79 -10.76 0.97
C ALA A 128 -7.28 -10.89 0.64
N THR A 129 -7.67 -10.53 -0.58
CA THR A 129 -9.07 -10.66 -1.03
C THR A 129 -9.52 -12.12 -1.04
N ALA A 130 -8.65 -13.06 -1.45
CA ALA A 130 -8.95 -14.49 -1.43
C ALA A 130 -9.23 -15.02 -0.02
N GLN A 131 -8.66 -14.38 1.00
CA GLN A 131 -8.80 -14.70 2.41
C GLN A 131 -9.82 -13.79 3.14
N ASN A 132 -10.61 -13.00 2.42
CA ASN A 132 -11.56 -12.02 2.97
C ASN A 132 -10.92 -10.94 3.86
N ILE A 133 -9.65 -10.62 3.61
CA ILE A 133 -8.93 -9.51 4.23
C ILE A 133 -9.16 -8.25 3.40
N ALA A 134 -9.61 -7.20 4.07
CA ALA A 134 -9.77 -5.87 3.52
C ALA A 134 -8.40 -5.20 3.34
N ALA A 135 -8.23 -4.48 2.24
CA ALA A 135 -7.00 -3.74 1.98
C ALA A 135 -7.23 -2.38 1.32
N TYR A 136 -6.31 -1.46 1.58
CA TYR A 136 -6.27 -0.11 1.03
C TYR A 136 -4.83 0.36 0.84
N TRP A 137 -4.45 0.65 -0.41
CA TRP A 137 -3.22 1.37 -0.72
C TRP A 137 -3.52 2.88 -0.78
N GLY A 138 -2.90 3.66 0.11
CA GLY A 138 -2.89 5.12 0.07
C GLY A 138 -1.48 5.70 -0.06
N SER A 139 -1.34 6.82 -0.78
CA SER A 139 -0.06 7.53 -0.99
C SER A 139 -0.14 9.02 -0.66
N GLY A 140 -1.04 9.41 0.24
CA GLY A 140 -1.24 10.81 0.64
C GLY A 140 -0.29 11.27 1.74
N GLY A 141 -0.49 12.50 2.23
CA GLY A 141 0.33 13.08 3.30
C GLY A 141 1.80 13.16 2.90
N MET A 142 2.68 12.70 3.77
CA MET A 142 4.14 12.77 3.59
C MET A 142 4.76 11.67 2.72
N THR A 143 3.95 10.85 2.04
CA THR A 143 4.45 9.66 1.30
C THR A 143 5.66 9.97 0.42
N TYR A 144 5.58 10.98 -0.45
CA TYR A 144 6.62 11.28 -1.43
C TYR A 144 7.63 12.34 -0.96
N THR A 145 7.86 12.43 0.34
CA THR A 145 8.74 13.48 0.92
C THR A 145 10.01 12.88 1.50
N PRO A 146 11.12 13.65 1.51
CA PRO A 146 12.37 13.22 2.16
C PRO A 146 12.17 12.83 3.63
N ALA A 147 11.32 13.56 4.37
CA ALA A 147 11.03 13.26 5.77
C ALA A 147 10.50 11.83 5.99
N MET A 148 9.68 11.31 5.07
CA MET A 148 9.18 9.94 5.16
C MET A 148 10.23 8.92 4.70
N GLN A 149 11.08 9.24 3.73
CA GLN A 149 12.23 8.41 3.36
C GLN A 149 13.18 8.25 4.56
N ASP A 150 13.52 9.35 5.22
CA ASP A 150 14.36 9.38 6.42
C ASP A 150 13.74 8.55 7.56
N TYR A 151 12.45 8.74 7.83
CA TYR A 151 11.72 7.97 8.84
C TYR A 151 11.79 6.46 8.60
N LEU A 152 11.78 6.03 7.33
CA LEU A 152 11.83 4.61 6.94
C LEU A 152 13.27 4.11 6.70
N GLY A 153 14.29 4.93 6.91
CA GLY A 153 15.71 4.58 6.73
C GLY A 153 16.06 4.25 5.28
N LEU A 154 15.47 4.98 4.33
CA LEU A 154 15.71 4.83 2.89
C LEU A 154 16.79 5.79 2.39
N ARG A 155 17.47 5.41 1.30
CA ARG A 155 18.42 6.31 0.61
C ARG A 155 17.68 7.27 -0.31
N ASP A 156 18.38 8.30 -0.80
CA ASP A 156 17.84 9.32 -1.70
C ASP A 156 17.24 8.71 -2.99
N GLU A 157 17.86 7.64 -3.51
CA GLU A 157 17.42 6.96 -4.73
C GLU A 157 16.26 5.97 -4.51
N ASP A 158 16.02 5.56 -3.26
CA ASP A 158 14.92 4.67 -2.91
C ASP A 158 13.60 5.46 -2.89
N LYS A 159 12.45 4.79 -3.01
CA LYS A 159 11.14 5.46 -3.00
C LYS A 159 10.20 4.87 -1.98
N VAL A 160 9.42 5.74 -1.36
CA VAL A 160 8.18 5.35 -0.67
C VAL A 160 7.05 5.46 -1.67
N MET A 161 6.39 4.34 -1.96
CA MET A 161 5.29 4.27 -2.93
C MET A 161 3.91 4.36 -2.27
N GLY A 162 3.87 4.35 -0.93
CA GLY A 162 2.65 4.50 -0.13
C GLY A 162 2.58 3.47 0.99
N PHE A 163 1.37 3.29 1.50
CA PHE A 163 1.09 2.45 2.65
C PHE A 163 -0.10 1.55 2.33
N LEU A 164 0.07 0.25 2.53
CA LEU A 164 -0.99 -0.74 2.44
C LEU A 164 -1.55 -1.00 3.83
N TYR A 165 -2.79 -0.60 4.05
CA TYR A 165 -3.52 -0.89 5.28
C TYR A 165 -4.26 -2.22 5.09
N LEU A 166 -4.15 -3.10 6.07
CA LEU A 166 -4.84 -4.40 6.11
C LEU A 166 -5.75 -4.47 7.34
N GLY A 167 -6.90 -5.13 7.21
CA GLY A 167 -7.81 -5.40 8.31
C GLY A 167 -8.97 -6.29 7.88
N TYR A 168 -9.94 -6.48 8.76
CA TYR A 168 -11.23 -7.08 8.40
C TYR A 168 -12.30 -6.00 8.28
N SER A 169 -13.33 -6.27 7.48
CA SER A 169 -14.46 -5.35 7.27
C SER A 169 -15.74 -6.15 7.09
N GLU A 170 -16.84 -5.60 7.58
CA GLU A 170 -18.19 -6.13 7.40
C GLU A 170 -18.91 -5.48 6.21
N GLU A 171 -18.23 -4.62 5.44
CA GLU A 171 -18.79 -4.07 4.21
C GLU A 171 -19.17 -5.20 3.26
N ALA A 172 -20.42 -5.19 2.80
CA ALA A 172 -20.88 -6.12 1.78
C ALA A 172 -20.02 -5.97 0.50
N PRO A 173 -19.71 -7.07 -0.21
CA PRO A 173 -18.98 -7.02 -1.47
C PRO A 173 -19.65 -6.07 -2.46
N ARG A 174 -18.89 -5.11 -2.98
CA ARG A 174 -19.38 -4.15 -3.96
C ARG A 174 -19.04 -4.60 -5.39
N PRO A 175 -20.00 -4.56 -6.33
CA PRO A 175 -19.72 -4.89 -7.72
C PRO A 175 -18.66 -3.97 -8.32
N GLY A 176 -17.94 -4.49 -9.31
CA GLY A 176 -16.82 -3.79 -9.92
C GLY A 176 -17.34 -2.76 -10.89
N ARG A 177 -16.72 -1.58 -10.89
CA ARG A 177 -17.02 -0.55 -11.89
C ARG A 177 -15.78 -0.17 -12.66
N ARG A 178 -15.93 0.02 -13.96
CA ARG A 178 -14.98 0.72 -14.83
C ARG A 178 -15.73 1.87 -15.48
N VAL A 179 -15.09 3.04 -15.54
CA VAL A 179 -15.70 4.26 -16.09
C VAL A 179 -15.78 4.18 -17.60
N LYS A 180 -14.66 3.81 -18.23
CA LYS A 180 -14.56 3.59 -19.67
C LYS A 180 -14.67 2.09 -20.00
N PRO A 181 -15.33 1.72 -21.11
CA PRO A 181 -15.36 0.35 -21.62
C PRO A 181 -13.94 -0.13 -22.04
N LEU A 182 -13.82 -1.41 -22.39
CA LEU A 182 -12.54 -2.05 -22.69
C LEU A 182 -12.02 -1.72 -24.10
N ASP A 183 -12.93 -1.61 -25.06
CA ASP A 183 -12.68 -1.25 -26.46
C ASP A 183 -12.02 0.14 -26.62
N GLU A 184 -12.32 1.10 -25.75
CA GLU A 184 -11.62 2.39 -25.70
C GLU A 184 -10.13 2.27 -25.29
N LYS A 185 -9.71 1.13 -24.72
CA LYS A 185 -8.36 0.93 -24.16
C LYS A 185 -7.54 -0.13 -24.91
N VAL A 186 -8.17 -0.86 -25.83
CA VAL A 186 -7.55 -2.01 -26.52
C VAL A 186 -7.76 -1.85 -28.02
N LYS A 187 -6.65 -1.81 -28.76
CA LYS A 187 -6.64 -1.84 -30.22
C LYS A 187 -5.85 -3.05 -30.69
N TRP A 188 -6.49 -3.95 -31.41
CA TRP A 188 -5.83 -5.04 -32.12
C TRP A 188 -5.31 -4.50 -33.45
N MET A 189 -4.05 -4.81 -33.76
CA MET A 189 -3.37 -4.41 -35.01
C MET A 189 -2.97 -5.67 -35.77
#